data_AF-A0A2E7VVB4-F1
#
_entry.id   AF-A0A2E7VVB4-F1
#
_cell.length_a   1.000
_cell.length_b   1.000
_cell.length_c   1.000
_cell.angle_alpha   90.00
_cell.angle_beta   90.00
_cell.angle_gamma   90.00
#
_symmetry.space_group_name_H-M   'P 1'
#
loop_
_entity.id
_entity.type
_entity.pdbx_description
1 polymer ?
#
loop_
_entity_poly.entity_id
_entity_poly.type
_entity_poly.pdbx_seq_one_letter_code
_entity_poly.pdbx_strand_id
1 'polypeptide(L)'
;MSKDYSKYTISYNYEQRLAKYDIEGSIAHSKMLSKQNIITEKEFAIIQKGLLTVLSEIDNQQFIWKPELEDIHMNIEFRLTELIGEVGSKLHTARSRNDQISLDMRMYIKDLNILAINKLILLINKLVEVSEENSDIIMPGYTHLQRAQPILLSHHLLAYAEMFLRDIDRYLDSYKRADVMPLGSGALAGLPYDLDREFVAKELGFSSLSNNSIDTVSDRDFILDYSYASSTTMMHISRFSEEIIIWSSEEFGFTNLGKQFTTWSSIMPQKRNPDFAELARGKTGRVYGDLFRLFTILKGLPLAYNRDMQEDKEGFFDIADTLNLTLEIFSDMIGSLTFNKSKMLKAVENSYVLATDIADYLVSKSVPFRQAHKIVSEMTDFCIKEKKYFSELELKDYKSFSEKFDKDIFDITPLYSVNKRDTYGGTSENQIKNNIANIKSRIKLIEKQII
;
A
#
# COMPACT_ATOMS: atom_id res chain seq x y z
N MET A 1 -20.91 -0.21 -45.52
CA MET A 1 -20.03 -0.83 -44.51
C MET A 1 -20.89 -1.31 -43.37
N SER A 2 -20.89 -2.62 -43.08
CA SER A 2 -21.50 -3.12 -41.84
C SER A 2 -20.77 -2.50 -40.66
N LYS A 3 -21.50 -2.06 -39.64
CA LYS A 3 -20.89 -1.56 -38.40
C LYS A 3 -20.17 -2.72 -37.72
N ASP A 4 -18.90 -2.53 -37.38
CA ASP A 4 -18.12 -3.46 -36.58
C ASP A 4 -18.35 -3.18 -35.10
N TYR A 5 -19.00 -4.13 -34.42
CA TYR A 5 -19.32 -4.06 -32.99
C TYR A 5 -18.36 -4.87 -32.11
N SER A 6 -17.35 -5.54 -32.70
CA SER A 6 -16.40 -6.39 -31.97
C SER A 6 -15.65 -5.62 -30.88
N LYS A 7 -15.40 -4.32 -31.10
CA LYS A 7 -14.78 -3.41 -30.13
C LYS A 7 -15.50 -3.35 -28.77
N TYR A 8 -16.76 -3.77 -28.68
CA TYR A 8 -17.51 -3.80 -27.43
C TYR A 8 -17.16 -4.99 -26.54
N THR A 9 -16.66 -6.09 -27.12
CA THR A 9 -16.36 -7.33 -26.39
C THR A 9 -14.87 -7.65 -26.33
N ILE A 10 -14.07 -7.05 -27.21
CA ILE A 10 -12.61 -7.21 -27.25
C ILE A 10 -11.96 -6.73 -25.94
N SER A 11 -11.14 -7.58 -25.33
CA SER A 11 -10.42 -7.32 -24.08
C SER A 11 -8.90 -7.45 -24.19
N TYR A 12 -8.38 -8.00 -25.30
CA TYR A 12 -6.95 -8.35 -25.41
C TYR A 12 -6.01 -7.17 -25.12
N ASN A 13 -6.39 -5.93 -25.44
CA ASN A 13 -5.54 -4.73 -25.31
C ASN A 13 -5.04 -4.49 -23.87
N TYR A 14 -5.89 -4.75 -22.87
CA TYR A 14 -5.50 -4.59 -21.46
C TYR A 14 -5.14 -5.92 -20.80
N GLU A 15 -5.56 -7.05 -21.36
CA GLU A 15 -5.28 -8.39 -20.83
C GLU A 15 -3.90 -8.93 -21.21
N GLN A 16 -3.12 -8.29 -22.09
CA GLN A 16 -1.79 -8.80 -22.51
C GLN A 16 -0.87 -9.12 -21.32
N ARG A 17 -1.02 -8.39 -20.21
CA ARG A 17 -0.31 -8.61 -18.95
C ARG A 17 -0.60 -9.97 -18.29
N LEU A 18 -1.70 -10.62 -18.66
CA LEU A 18 -2.08 -11.94 -18.18
C LEU A 18 -1.48 -13.09 -19.01
N ALA A 19 -0.88 -12.81 -20.17
CA ALA A 19 -0.44 -13.84 -21.12
C ALA A 19 0.57 -14.83 -20.52
N LYS A 20 1.49 -14.36 -19.68
CA LYS A 20 2.44 -15.23 -18.98
C LYS A 20 1.70 -16.27 -18.12
N TYR A 21 0.68 -15.84 -17.38
CA TYR A 21 -0.10 -16.69 -16.49
C TYR A 21 -0.96 -17.69 -17.25
N ASP A 22 -1.56 -17.26 -18.37
CA ASP A 22 -2.32 -18.15 -19.26
C ASP A 22 -1.43 -19.28 -19.81
N ILE A 23 -0.22 -18.93 -20.25
CA ILE A 23 0.76 -19.90 -20.78
C ILE A 23 1.21 -20.86 -19.68
N GLU A 24 1.54 -20.35 -18.49
CA GLU A 24 1.96 -21.17 -17.35
C GLU A 24 0.85 -22.14 -16.91
N GLY A 25 -0.38 -21.64 -16.78
CA GLY A 25 -1.58 -22.43 -16.52
C GLY A 25 -1.84 -23.49 -17.60
N SER A 26 -1.66 -23.13 -18.87
CA SER A 26 -1.79 -24.04 -20.01
C SER A 26 -0.73 -25.15 -20.02
N ILE A 27 0.52 -24.85 -19.63
CA ILE A 27 1.57 -25.85 -19.46
C ILE A 27 1.22 -26.83 -18.34
N ALA A 28 0.79 -26.33 -17.17
CA ALA A 28 0.40 -27.19 -16.06
C ALA A 28 -0.82 -28.05 -16.40
N HIS A 29 -1.82 -27.48 -17.08
CA HIS A 29 -3.00 -28.18 -17.56
C HIS A 29 -2.63 -29.31 -18.53
N SER A 30 -1.84 -29.02 -19.58
CA SER A 30 -1.42 -30.04 -20.55
C SER A 30 -0.56 -31.14 -19.92
N LYS A 31 0.27 -30.81 -18.92
CA LYS A 31 1.04 -31.79 -18.15
C LYS A 31 0.11 -32.74 -17.37
N MET A 32 -0.95 -32.20 -16.76
CA MET A 32 -1.99 -32.99 -16.09
C MET A 32 -2.75 -33.87 -17.08
N LEU A 33 -3.16 -33.35 -18.24
CA LEU A 33 -3.83 -34.15 -19.29
C LEU A 33 -2.96 -35.33 -19.73
N SER A 34 -1.65 -35.13 -19.87
CA SER A 34 -0.71 -36.21 -20.20
C SER A 34 -0.61 -37.25 -19.10
N LYS A 35 -0.54 -36.82 -17.83
CA LYS A 35 -0.50 -37.70 -16.66
C LYS A 35 -1.75 -38.57 -16.57
N GLN A 36 -2.90 -38.03 -16.98
CA GLN A 36 -4.19 -38.72 -17.01
C GLN A 36 -4.46 -39.47 -18.32
N ASN A 37 -3.46 -39.60 -19.20
CA ASN A 37 -3.54 -40.27 -20.50
C ASN A 37 -4.63 -39.72 -21.44
N ILE A 38 -5.05 -38.46 -21.23
CA ILE A 38 -5.99 -37.76 -22.11
C ILE A 38 -5.26 -37.30 -23.40
N ILE A 39 -3.98 -36.95 -23.26
CA ILE A 39 -3.05 -36.75 -24.37
C ILE A 39 -1.80 -37.61 -24.14
N THR A 40 -1.04 -37.89 -25.21
CA THR A 40 0.22 -38.61 -25.10
C THR A 40 1.35 -37.72 -24.59
N GLU A 41 2.39 -38.31 -23.97
CA GLU A 41 3.60 -37.56 -23.54
C GLU A 41 4.26 -36.81 -24.70
N LYS A 42 4.24 -37.39 -25.90
CA LYS A 42 4.76 -36.76 -27.11
C LYS A 42 3.96 -35.51 -27.48
N GLU A 43 2.64 -35.56 -27.38
CA GLU A 43 1.77 -34.40 -27.63
C GLU A 43 1.98 -33.32 -26.58
N PHE A 44 2.10 -33.69 -25.30
CA PHE A 44 2.47 -32.75 -24.24
C PHE A 44 3.79 -32.03 -24.52
N ALA A 45 4.85 -32.76 -24.89
CA ALA A 45 6.14 -32.16 -25.21
C ALA A 45 6.05 -31.17 -26.38
N ILE A 46 5.21 -31.45 -27.38
CA ILE A 46 4.94 -30.55 -28.52
C ILE A 46 4.19 -29.29 -28.03
N ILE A 47 3.14 -29.45 -27.23
CA ILE A 47 2.35 -28.33 -26.66
C ILE A 47 3.22 -27.44 -25.79
N GLN A 48 3.97 -28.00 -24.85
CA GLN A 48 4.85 -27.26 -23.96
C GLN A 48 5.88 -26.44 -24.75
N LYS A 49 6.53 -27.05 -25.74
CA LYS A 49 7.50 -26.34 -26.59
C LYS A 49 6.84 -25.21 -27.39
N GLY A 50 5.63 -25.45 -27.93
CA GLY A 50 4.84 -24.44 -28.62
C GLY A 50 4.52 -23.25 -27.71
N LEU A 51 3.97 -23.51 -26.52
CA LEU A 51 3.63 -22.50 -25.53
C LEU A 51 4.85 -21.67 -25.06
N LEU A 52 6.00 -22.30 -24.83
CA LEU A 52 7.24 -21.60 -24.51
C LEU A 52 7.76 -20.74 -25.67
N THR A 53 7.52 -21.16 -26.91
CA THR A 53 7.82 -20.35 -28.10
C THR A 53 6.92 -19.12 -28.15
N VAL A 54 5.61 -19.28 -27.91
CA VAL A 54 4.67 -18.16 -27.81
C VAL A 54 5.07 -17.18 -26.71
N LEU A 55 5.44 -17.67 -25.52
CA LEU A 55 5.92 -16.83 -24.42
C LEU A 55 7.16 -16.03 -24.84
N SER A 56 8.13 -16.69 -25.47
CA SER A 56 9.33 -16.04 -26.01
C SER A 56 8.99 -14.98 -27.07
N GLU A 57 7.99 -15.20 -27.93
CA GLU A 57 7.55 -14.19 -28.89
C GLU A 57 6.92 -12.97 -28.18
N ILE A 58 6.15 -13.19 -27.12
CA ILE A 58 5.53 -12.11 -26.34
C ILE A 58 6.61 -11.30 -25.60
N ASP A 59 7.52 -11.96 -24.89
CA ASP A 59 8.59 -11.32 -24.11
C ASP A 59 9.52 -10.49 -24.99
N ASN A 60 9.79 -10.95 -26.23
CA ASN A 60 10.61 -10.24 -27.21
C ASN A 60 9.83 -9.23 -28.07
N GLN A 61 8.55 -8.97 -27.78
CA GLN A 61 7.68 -8.07 -28.56
C GLN A 61 7.55 -8.45 -30.04
N GLN A 62 7.65 -9.74 -30.35
CA GLN A 62 7.53 -10.32 -31.69
C GLN A 62 6.15 -10.94 -31.94
N PHE A 63 5.37 -11.20 -30.88
CA PHE A 63 4.02 -11.73 -30.99
C PHE A 63 3.08 -10.73 -31.67
N ILE A 64 2.35 -11.18 -32.69
CA ILE A 64 1.40 -10.34 -33.44
C ILE A 64 -0.01 -10.58 -32.86
N TRP A 65 -0.47 -9.63 -32.04
CA TRP A 65 -1.84 -9.61 -31.55
C TRP A 65 -2.83 -9.36 -32.70
N LYS A 66 -3.81 -10.25 -32.84
CA LYS A 66 -4.84 -10.18 -33.86
C LYS A 66 -6.11 -9.57 -33.27
N PRO A 67 -6.53 -8.36 -33.69
CA PRO A 67 -7.70 -7.69 -33.11
C PRO A 67 -9.01 -8.43 -33.32
N GLU A 68 -9.08 -9.29 -34.35
CA GLU A 68 -10.23 -10.17 -34.60
C GLU A 68 -10.37 -11.32 -33.58
N LEU A 69 -9.34 -11.55 -32.77
CA LEU A 69 -9.37 -12.51 -31.66
C LEU A 69 -9.65 -11.74 -30.37
N GLU A 70 -10.80 -12.07 -29.75
CA GLU A 70 -11.47 -11.29 -28.72
C GLU A 70 -10.61 -11.01 -27.47
N ASP A 71 -9.96 -12.06 -26.96
CA ASP A 71 -9.19 -12.06 -25.71
C ASP A 71 -7.76 -12.56 -25.95
N ILE A 72 -6.92 -12.50 -24.90
CA ILE A 72 -5.55 -13.00 -25.00
C ILE A 72 -5.48 -14.50 -25.23
N HIS A 73 -6.45 -15.25 -24.70
CA HIS A 73 -6.44 -16.70 -24.73
C HIS A 73 -6.66 -17.19 -26.16
N MET A 74 -7.61 -16.60 -26.90
CA MET A 74 -7.84 -16.87 -28.31
C MET A 74 -6.60 -16.55 -29.14
N ASN A 75 -5.92 -15.45 -28.84
CA ASN A 75 -4.66 -15.09 -29.49
C ASN A 75 -3.58 -16.16 -29.27
N ILE A 76 -3.38 -16.59 -28.03
CA ILE A 76 -2.38 -17.61 -27.66
C ILE A 76 -2.74 -18.96 -28.27
N GLU A 77 -4.00 -19.39 -28.20
CA GLU A 77 -4.50 -20.65 -28.76
C GLU A 77 -4.37 -20.68 -30.29
N PHE A 78 -4.70 -19.58 -30.95
CA PHE A 78 -4.54 -19.43 -32.39
C PHE A 78 -3.05 -19.53 -32.78
N ARG A 79 -2.17 -18.79 -32.09
CA ARG A 79 -0.73 -18.83 -32.37
C ARG A 79 -0.14 -20.21 -32.11
N LEU A 80 -0.55 -20.87 -31.02
CA LEU A 80 -0.13 -22.23 -30.71
C LEU A 80 -0.52 -23.18 -31.85
N THR A 81 -1.76 -23.11 -32.33
CA THR A 81 -2.25 -23.93 -33.44
C THR A 81 -1.49 -23.67 -34.74
N GLU A 82 -1.13 -22.42 -35.05
CA GLU A 82 -0.26 -22.10 -36.19
C GLU A 82 1.12 -22.79 -36.09
N LEU A 83 1.67 -22.88 -34.87
CA LEU A 83 3.00 -23.45 -34.63
C LEU A 83 3.02 -24.98 -34.67
N ILE A 84 1.99 -25.64 -34.12
CA ILE A 84 2.03 -27.10 -33.88
C ILE A 84 0.87 -27.89 -34.52
N GLY A 85 0.01 -27.21 -35.28
CA GLY A 85 -1.14 -27.82 -35.95
C GLY A 85 -2.21 -28.32 -34.99
N GLU A 86 -2.92 -29.38 -35.40
CA GLU A 86 -4.09 -29.91 -34.68
C GLU A 86 -3.78 -30.36 -33.24
N VAL A 87 -2.53 -30.71 -32.92
CA VAL A 87 -2.12 -31.05 -31.55
C VAL A 87 -2.42 -29.91 -30.57
N GLY A 88 -2.33 -28.65 -31.02
CA GLY A 88 -2.66 -27.48 -30.19
C GLY A 88 -4.12 -27.44 -29.76
N SER A 89 -5.06 -27.92 -30.58
CA SER A 89 -6.48 -27.90 -30.25
C SER A 89 -6.84 -28.86 -29.10
N LYS A 90 -6.02 -29.88 -28.85
CA LYS A 90 -6.22 -30.82 -27.74
C LYS A 90 -6.06 -30.19 -26.36
N LEU A 91 -5.39 -29.04 -26.26
CA LEU A 91 -5.22 -28.27 -25.01
C LEU A 91 -6.57 -27.86 -24.39
N HIS A 92 -7.61 -27.69 -25.20
CA HIS A 92 -8.95 -27.32 -24.74
C HIS A 92 -9.71 -28.44 -24.04
N THR A 93 -9.21 -29.68 -24.12
CA THR A 93 -9.86 -30.81 -23.46
C THR A 93 -9.90 -30.55 -21.95
N ALA A 94 -11.09 -30.73 -21.36
CA ALA A 94 -11.31 -30.52 -19.93
C ALA A 94 -10.92 -29.12 -19.43
N ARG A 95 -11.22 -28.06 -20.20
CA ARG A 95 -10.98 -26.66 -19.81
C ARG A 95 -12.16 -25.79 -20.22
N SER A 96 -12.43 -24.73 -19.46
CA SER A 96 -13.33 -23.65 -19.87
C SER A 96 -12.59 -22.32 -19.84
N ARG A 97 -13.08 -21.32 -20.56
CA ARG A 97 -12.57 -19.96 -20.41
C ARG A 97 -12.86 -19.42 -19.01
N ASN A 98 -13.96 -19.84 -18.38
CA ASN A 98 -14.43 -19.32 -17.10
C ASN A 98 -13.48 -19.64 -15.93
N ASP A 99 -13.01 -20.88 -15.83
CA ASP A 99 -12.06 -21.28 -14.79
C ASP A 99 -10.62 -20.89 -15.16
N GLN A 100 -10.29 -20.82 -16.45
CA GLN A 100 -9.01 -20.33 -16.95
C GLN A 100 -8.78 -18.85 -16.62
N ILE A 101 -9.73 -17.95 -16.90
CA ILE A 101 -9.53 -16.53 -16.57
C ILE A 101 -9.46 -16.30 -15.05
N SER A 102 -10.20 -17.10 -14.27
CA SER A 102 -10.11 -17.08 -12.80
C SER A 102 -8.70 -17.48 -12.35
N LEU A 103 -8.08 -18.48 -12.98
CA LEU A 103 -6.69 -18.86 -12.71
C LEU A 103 -5.72 -17.71 -12.98
N ASP A 104 -5.77 -17.14 -14.19
CA ASP A 104 -4.81 -16.12 -14.62
C ASP A 104 -4.85 -14.91 -13.68
N MET A 105 -6.06 -14.47 -13.31
CA MET A 105 -6.25 -13.36 -12.39
C MET A 105 -5.75 -13.68 -10.98
N ARG A 106 -5.96 -14.90 -10.48
CA ARG A 106 -5.47 -15.32 -9.16
C ARG A 106 -3.95 -15.37 -9.11
N MET A 107 -3.31 -15.94 -10.13
CA MET A 107 -1.85 -15.97 -10.23
C MET A 107 -1.28 -14.55 -10.32
N TYR A 108 -1.89 -13.68 -11.14
CA TYR A 108 -1.48 -12.29 -11.24
C TYR A 108 -1.65 -11.52 -9.92
N ILE A 109 -2.76 -11.72 -9.21
CA ILE A 109 -3.01 -11.09 -7.91
C ILE A 109 -2.06 -11.62 -6.83
N LYS A 110 -1.72 -12.92 -6.83
CA LYS A 110 -0.69 -13.45 -5.93
C LYS A 110 0.63 -12.69 -6.11
N ASP A 111 1.10 -12.54 -7.35
CA ASP A 111 2.32 -11.79 -7.66
C ASP A 111 2.20 -10.31 -7.27
N LEU A 112 1.06 -9.67 -7.53
CA LEU A 112 0.82 -8.28 -7.16
C LEU A 112 0.81 -8.07 -5.64
N ASN A 113 0.23 -8.98 -4.86
CA ASN A 113 0.29 -8.91 -3.40
C ASN A 113 1.74 -8.93 -2.91
N ILE A 114 2.57 -9.85 -3.44
CA ILE A 114 3.99 -9.93 -3.08
C ILE A 114 4.74 -8.65 -3.51
N LEU A 115 4.47 -8.13 -4.71
CA LEU A 115 5.06 -6.88 -5.19
C LEU A 115 4.71 -5.70 -4.28
N ALA A 116 3.44 -5.55 -3.90
CA ALA A 116 2.98 -4.50 -3.00
C ALA A 116 3.62 -4.63 -1.61
N ILE A 117 3.72 -5.84 -1.05
CA ILE A 117 4.41 -6.11 0.22
C ILE A 117 5.87 -5.68 0.14
N ASN A 118 6.59 -6.07 -0.91
CA ASN A 118 8.00 -5.69 -1.08
C ASN A 118 8.17 -4.17 -1.19
N LYS A 119 7.32 -3.48 -1.97
CA LYS A 119 7.35 -2.01 -2.07
C LYS A 119 7.02 -1.32 -0.74
N LEU A 120 6.09 -1.87 0.04
CA LEU A 120 5.79 -1.37 1.40
C LEU A 120 6.96 -1.59 2.36
N ILE A 121 7.62 -2.74 2.31
CA ILE A 121 8.83 -3.01 3.11
C ILE A 121 9.91 -1.97 2.79
N LEU A 122 10.15 -1.68 1.51
CA LEU A 122 11.11 -0.64 1.09
C LEU A 122 10.73 0.74 1.66
N LEU A 123 9.47 1.14 1.55
CA LEU A 123 8.97 2.40 2.10
C LEU A 123 9.13 2.47 3.62
N ILE A 124 8.78 1.40 4.35
CA ILE A 124 8.92 1.32 5.80
C ILE A 124 10.40 1.41 6.20
N ASN A 125 11.28 0.68 5.51
CA ASN A 125 12.73 0.76 5.74
C ASN A 125 13.24 2.19 5.53
N LYS A 126 12.76 2.89 4.50
CA LYS A 126 13.14 4.28 4.25
C LYS A 126 12.63 5.23 5.33
N LEU A 127 11.41 5.04 5.81
CA LEU A 127 10.88 5.78 6.96
C LEU A 127 11.72 5.57 8.22
N VAL A 128 12.14 4.34 8.47
CA VAL A 128 13.00 4.00 9.61
C VAL A 128 14.37 4.65 9.49
N GLU A 129 15.00 4.58 8.31
CA GLU A 129 16.28 5.25 8.03
C GLU A 129 16.19 6.76 8.29
N VAL A 130 15.20 7.44 7.70
CA VAL A 130 14.98 8.88 7.91
C VAL A 130 14.69 9.20 9.38
N SER A 131 13.99 8.31 10.09
CA SER A 131 13.73 8.47 11.53
C SER A 131 14.99 8.33 12.38
N GLU A 132 15.89 7.42 12.03
CA GLU A 132 17.18 7.23 12.71
C GLU A 132 18.10 8.45 12.50
N GLU A 133 18.20 8.93 11.26
CA GLU A 133 18.99 10.11 10.89
C GLU A 133 18.53 11.40 11.57
N ASN A 134 17.24 11.49 11.89
CA ASN A 134 16.61 12.68 12.47
C ASN A 134 16.07 12.42 13.89
N SER A 135 16.70 11.49 14.61
CA SER A 135 16.22 10.99 15.91
C SER A 135 16.19 12.02 17.03
N ASP A 136 16.92 13.13 16.89
CA ASP A 136 17.05 14.20 17.89
C ASP A 136 16.23 15.46 17.56
N ILE A 137 15.43 15.43 16.48
CA ILE A 137 14.60 16.56 16.07
C ILE A 137 13.30 16.55 16.88
N ILE A 138 13.10 17.60 17.68
CA ILE A 138 11.84 17.84 18.39
C ILE A 138 10.96 18.77 17.53
N MET A 139 9.70 18.40 17.41
CA MET A 139 8.67 19.18 16.72
C MET A 139 7.40 19.29 17.59
N PRO A 140 6.52 20.27 17.33
CA PRO A 140 5.21 20.27 17.96
C PRO A 140 4.39 19.09 17.42
N GLY A 141 3.75 18.33 18.29
CA GLY A 141 2.65 17.45 17.91
C GLY A 141 1.42 18.30 17.56
N TYR A 142 0.56 17.78 16.68
CA TYR A 142 -0.63 18.51 16.24
C TYR A 142 -1.91 17.73 16.48
N THR A 143 -2.92 18.43 16.99
CA THR A 143 -4.31 17.96 17.03
C THR A 143 -5.18 19.10 16.50
N HIS A 144 -6.07 18.83 15.54
CA HIS A 144 -6.83 19.88 14.82
C HIS A 144 -5.93 20.92 14.13
N LEU A 145 -4.72 20.51 13.72
CA LEU A 145 -3.67 21.39 13.20
C LEU A 145 -3.27 22.52 14.18
N GLN A 146 -3.60 22.36 15.47
CA GLN A 146 -3.14 23.20 16.56
C GLN A 146 -1.98 22.53 17.28
N ARG A 147 -1.00 23.32 17.71
CA ARG A 147 0.17 22.81 18.44
C ARG A 147 -0.29 22.23 19.78
N ALA A 148 0.00 20.96 19.97
CA ALA A 148 -0.18 20.21 21.20
C ALA A 148 1.21 19.88 21.78
N GLN A 149 1.39 18.73 22.40
CA GLN A 149 2.62 18.40 23.13
C GLN A 149 3.85 18.24 22.21
N PRO A 150 5.06 18.55 22.69
CA PRO A 150 6.30 18.26 21.97
C PRO A 150 6.46 16.75 21.72
N ILE A 151 6.89 16.38 20.51
CA ILE A 151 7.22 15.01 20.12
C ILE A 151 8.54 14.98 19.34
N LEU A 152 9.15 13.80 19.22
CA LEU A 152 10.23 13.58 18.26
C LEU A 152 9.64 13.48 16.85
N LEU A 153 10.33 14.05 15.85
CA LEU A 153 9.97 13.87 14.44
C LEU A 153 9.93 12.38 14.07
N SER A 154 10.88 11.60 14.56
CA SER A 154 10.92 10.15 14.41
C SER A 154 9.67 9.48 14.97
N HIS A 155 9.07 9.97 16.05
CA HIS A 155 7.79 9.47 16.56
C HIS A 155 6.67 9.64 15.53
N HIS A 156 6.61 10.81 14.90
CA HIS A 156 5.62 11.12 13.87
C HIS A 156 5.81 10.24 12.62
N LEU A 157 7.05 10.15 12.12
CA LEU A 157 7.37 9.35 10.93
C LEU A 157 7.07 7.86 11.13
N LEU A 158 7.42 7.31 12.31
CA LEU A 158 7.15 5.91 12.63
C LEU A 158 5.67 5.60 12.82
N ALA A 159 4.81 6.60 13.08
CA ALA A 159 3.36 6.39 13.05
C ALA A 159 2.88 5.95 11.66
N TYR A 160 3.51 6.45 10.59
CA TYR A 160 3.23 6.00 9.22
C TYR A 160 3.82 4.62 8.94
N ALA A 161 5.01 4.29 9.46
CA ALA A 161 5.54 2.93 9.38
C ALA A 161 4.58 1.90 9.97
N GLU A 162 3.98 2.20 11.13
CA GLU A 162 2.95 1.36 11.76
C GLU A 162 1.67 1.24 10.91
N MET A 163 1.28 2.29 10.20
CA MET A 163 0.16 2.23 9.24
C MET A 163 0.46 1.26 8.10
N PHE A 164 1.63 1.39 7.48
CA PHE A 164 2.04 0.55 6.36
C PHE A 164 2.31 -0.91 6.76
N LEU A 165 2.74 -1.18 7.99
CA LEU A 165 2.82 -2.54 8.52
C LEU A 165 1.45 -3.23 8.57
N ARG A 166 0.38 -2.50 8.92
CA ARG A 166 -0.98 -3.04 8.86
C ARG A 166 -1.47 -3.21 7.43
N ASP A 167 -0.97 -2.41 6.49
CA ASP A 167 -1.27 -2.60 5.07
C ASP A 167 -0.62 -3.87 4.53
N ILE A 168 0.62 -4.19 4.94
CA ILE A 168 1.24 -5.48 4.65
C ILE A 168 0.37 -6.64 5.16
N ASP A 169 -0.16 -6.57 6.39
CA ASP A 169 -1.06 -7.61 6.90
C ASP A 169 -2.28 -7.82 5.98
N ARG A 170 -2.85 -6.74 5.43
CA ARG A 170 -3.97 -6.82 4.48
C ARG A 170 -3.57 -7.51 3.18
N TYR A 171 -2.37 -7.24 2.65
CA TYR A 171 -1.88 -7.91 1.44
C TYR A 171 -1.54 -9.38 1.70
N LEU A 172 -1.01 -9.73 2.88
CA LEU A 172 -0.81 -11.13 3.27
C LEU A 172 -2.15 -11.87 3.37
N ASP A 173 -3.18 -11.22 3.87
CA ASP A 173 -4.52 -11.80 3.92
C ASP A 173 -5.15 -11.92 2.52
N SER A 174 -5.04 -10.87 1.70
CA SER A 174 -5.49 -10.87 0.30
C SER A 174 -4.83 -11.98 -0.51
N TYR A 175 -3.52 -12.19 -0.34
CA TYR A 175 -2.78 -13.29 -0.95
C TYR A 175 -3.42 -14.65 -0.65
N LYS A 176 -3.76 -14.93 0.62
CA LYS A 176 -4.36 -16.23 1.02
C LYS A 176 -5.66 -16.54 0.26
N ARG A 177 -6.46 -15.53 -0.07
CA ARG A 177 -7.73 -15.69 -0.79
C ARG A 177 -7.55 -15.79 -2.29
N ALA A 178 -6.51 -15.16 -2.84
CA ALA A 178 -6.07 -15.41 -4.20
C ALA A 178 -5.44 -16.80 -4.37
N ASP A 179 -4.82 -17.35 -3.31
CA ASP A 179 -4.11 -18.63 -3.27
C ASP A 179 -5.01 -19.88 -3.18
N VAL A 180 -6.02 -19.91 -4.05
CA VAL A 180 -6.99 -21.01 -4.19
C VAL A 180 -7.08 -21.42 -5.67
N MET A 181 -6.75 -22.67 -5.99
CA MET A 181 -6.65 -23.17 -7.36
C MET A 181 -8.03 -23.39 -8.00
N PRO A 182 -8.36 -22.71 -9.12
CA PRO A 182 -9.70 -22.75 -9.70
C PRO A 182 -9.90 -23.78 -10.83
N LEU A 183 -8.83 -24.19 -11.55
CA LEU A 183 -8.93 -25.09 -12.70
C LEU A 183 -9.59 -26.43 -12.32
N GLY A 184 -10.34 -26.96 -13.29
CA GLY A 184 -11.15 -28.17 -13.12
C GLY A 184 -12.61 -27.86 -12.76
N SER A 185 -12.95 -26.59 -12.57
CA SER A 185 -14.34 -26.13 -12.36
C SER A 185 -15.13 -26.08 -13.67
N GLY A 186 -14.44 -26.05 -14.82
CA GLY A 186 -15.04 -25.99 -16.13
C GLY A 186 -15.91 -24.74 -16.28
N ALA A 187 -17.02 -24.87 -17.01
CA ALA A 187 -17.91 -23.73 -17.24
C ALA A 187 -18.64 -23.28 -15.96
N LEU A 188 -19.04 -24.23 -15.10
CA LEU A 188 -19.71 -23.98 -13.81
C LEU A 188 -19.91 -25.24 -12.96
N ALA A 189 -19.97 -26.44 -13.55
CA ALA A 189 -20.44 -27.67 -12.88
C ALA A 189 -19.32 -28.66 -12.51
N GLY A 190 -18.05 -28.26 -12.69
CA GLY A 190 -16.96 -29.20 -12.79
C GLY A 190 -16.91 -29.85 -14.17
N LEU A 191 -16.10 -30.90 -14.28
CA LEU A 191 -15.79 -31.57 -15.54
C LEU A 191 -15.91 -33.09 -15.39
N PRO A 192 -16.44 -33.82 -16.39
CA PRO A 192 -16.64 -35.26 -16.34
C PRO A 192 -15.37 -36.07 -16.66
N TYR A 193 -14.19 -35.48 -16.50
CA TYR A 193 -12.89 -36.06 -16.82
C TYR A 193 -12.18 -36.46 -15.53
N ASP A 194 -11.31 -37.47 -15.60
CA ASP A 194 -10.41 -37.83 -14.48
C ASP A 194 -9.28 -36.80 -14.41
N LEU A 195 -9.50 -35.72 -13.65
CA LEU A 195 -8.57 -34.60 -13.52
C LEU A 195 -7.83 -34.66 -12.19
N ASP A 196 -6.50 -34.52 -12.23
CA ASP A 196 -5.68 -34.37 -11.03
C ASP A 196 -5.52 -32.88 -10.67
N ARG A 197 -6.54 -32.31 -10.01
CA ARG A 197 -6.55 -30.90 -9.58
C ARG A 197 -5.45 -30.60 -8.56
N GLU A 198 -5.14 -31.54 -7.66
CA GLU A 198 -4.09 -31.37 -6.65
C GLU A 198 -2.70 -31.27 -7.31
N PHE A 199 -2.44 -32.08 -8.33
CA PHE A 199 -1.22 -31.96 -9.12
C PHE A 199 -1.08 -30.58 -9.77
N VAL A 200 -2.13 -30.06 -10.40
CA VAL A 200 -2.10 -28.73 -11.03
C VAL A 200 -1.87 -27.64 -9.98
N ALA A 201 -2.54 -27.72 -8.82
CA ALA A 201 -2.32 -26.79 -7.72
C ALA A 201 -0.86 -26.79 -7.25
N LYS A 202 -0.27 -27.97 -7.06
CA LYS A 202 1.14 -28.09 -6.68
C LYS A 202 2.09 -27.53 -7.73
N GLU A 203 1.85 -27.83 -9.02
CA GLU A 203 2.68 -27.35 -10.12
C GLU A 203 2.65 -25.81 -10.24
N LEU A 204 1.51 -25.18 -9.97
CA LEU A 204 1.32 -23.73 -10.02
C LEU A 204 1.50 -23.04 -8.65
N GLY A 205 1.95 -23.78 -7.63
CA GLY A 205 2.23 -23.23 -6.30
C GLY A 205 1.01 -22.70 -5.54
N PHE A 206 -0.16 -23.32 -5.70
CA PHE A 206 -1.35 -23.03 -4.91
C PHE A 206 -1.44 -23.88 -3.64
N SER A 207 -1.82 -23.28 -2.52
CA SER A 207 -1.93 -24.00 -1.24
C SER A 207 -3.23 -24.79 -1.09
N SER A 208 -4.26 -24.50 -1.89
CA SER A 208 -5.58 -25.13 -1.75
C SER A 208 -6.35 -25.20 -3.07
N LEU A 209 -7.39 -26.03 -3.10
CA LEU A 209 -8.35 -26.13 -4.21
C LEU A 209 -9.61 -25.35 -3.90
N SER A 210 -10.27 -24.81 -4.93
CA SER A 210 -11.62 -24.30 -4.77
C SER A 210 -12.62 -25.45 -4.54
N ASN A 211 -13.59 -25.22 -3.65
CA ASN A 211 -14.51 -26.25 -3.15
C ASN A 211 -15.82 -26.34 -3.95
N ASN A 212 -16.20 -25.29 -4.68
CA ASN A 212 -17.46 -25.23 -5.41
C ASN A 212 -17.23 -24.60 -6.79
N SER A 213 -17.57 -25.33 -7.85
CA SER A 213 -17.29 -24.92 -9.23
C SER A 213 -18.12 -23.71 -9.68
N ILE A 214 -19.36 -23.56 -9.17
CA ILE A 214 -20.21 -22.39 -9.46
C ILE A 214 -19.60 -21.15 -8.85
N ASP A 215 -19.23 -21.24 -7.57
CA ASP A 215 -18.54 -20.17 -6.84
C ASP A 215 -17.26 -19.77 -7.57
N THR A 216 -16.37 -20.73 -7.86
CA THR A 216 -15.05 -20.52 -8.51
C THR A 216 -15.08 -19.73 -9.81
N VAL A 217 -16.10 -19.92 -10.64
CA VAL A 217 -16.22 -19.22 -11.92
C VAL A 217 -16.91 -17.86 -11.80
N SER A 218 -17.58 -17.62 -10.67
CA SER A 218 -18.37 -16.42 -10.39
C SER A 218 -17.72 -15.48 -9.36
N ASP A 219 -16.79 -15.97 -8.55
CA ASP A 219 -16.21 -15.20 -7.46
C ASP A 219 -15.22 -14.16 -7.97
N ARG A 220 -15.24 -12.98 -7.36
CA ARG A 220 -14.31 -11.87 -7.61
C ARG A 220 -13.81 -11.23 -6.32
N ASP A 221 -14.01 -11.92 -5.19
CA ASP A 221 -13.67 -11.43 -3.85
C ASP A 221 -12.17 -11.21 -3.71
N PHE A 222 -11.34 -12.10 -4.28
CA PHE A 222 -9.89 -11.94 -4.30
C PHE A 222 -9.41 -10.67 -5.04
N ILE A 223 -10.18 -10.18 -6.02
CA ILE A 223 -9.93 -8.89 -6.68
C ILE A 223 -10.31 -7.74 -5.74
N LEU A 224 -11.47 -7.82 -5.10
CA LEU A 224 -11.94 -6.84 -4.13
C LEU A 224 -10.98 -6.71 -2.94
N ASP A 225 -10.45 -7.82 -2.44
CA ASP A 225 -9.49 -7.85 -1.33
C ASP A 225 -8.23 -7.05 -1.63
N TYR A 226 -7.62 -7.29 -2.80
CA TYR A 226 -6.45 -6.51 -3.24
C TYR A 226 -6.81 -5.05 -3.45
N SER A 227 -7.95 -4.76 -4.08
CA SER A 227 -8.41 -3.39 -4.32
C SER A 227 -8.72 -2.63 -3.03
N TYR A 228 -9.24 -3.30 -2.01
CA TYR A 228 -9.48 -2.75 -0.67
C TYR A 228 -8.17 -2.49 0.08
N ALA A 229 -7.22 -3.42 0.04
CA ALA A 229 -5.88 -3.22 0.61
C ALA A 229 -5.18 -2.03 -0.05
N SER A 230 -5.29 -1.90 -1.37
CA SER A 230 -4.76 -0.79 -2.16
C SER A 230 -5.41 0.54 -1.82
N SER A 231 -6.73 0.56 -1.65
CA SER A 231 -7.46 1.75 -1.22
C SER A 231 -7.01 2.22 0.16
N THR A 232 -6.87 1.30 1.12
CA THR A 232 -6.40 1.63 2.47
C THR A 232 -4.96 2.16 2.46
N THR A 233 -4.08 1.54 1.66
CA THR A 233 -2.70 2.01 1.50
C THR A 233 -2.64 3.42 0.92
N MET A 234 -3.41 3.69 -0.14
CA MET A 234 -3.50 5.03 -0.74
C MET A 234 -4.04 6.07 0.24
N MET A 235 -4.98 5.69 1.12
CA MET A 235 -5.46 6.56 2.19
C MET A 235 -4.36 6.94 3.19
N HIS A 236 -3.52 5.99 3.63
CA HIS A 236 -2.36 6.32 4.47
C HIS A 236 -1.34 7.20 3.73
N ILE A 237 -1.08 6.93 2.44
CA ILE A 237 -0.24 7.79 1.59
C ILE A 237 -0.83 9.20 1.52
N SER A 238 -2.13 9.35 1.31
CA SER A 238 -2.79 10.66 1.22
C SER A 238 -2.64 11.48 2.49
N ARG A 239 -2.68 10.82 3.66
CA ARG A 239 -2.49 11.48 4.96
C ARG A 239 -1.06 11.99 5.11
N PHE A 240 -0.08 11.19 4.70
CA PHE A 240 1.31 11.63 4.75
C PHE A 240 1.62 12.69 3.69
N SER A 241 1.03 12.59 2.51
CA SER A 241 1.07 13.66 1.50
C SER A 241 0.59 14.99 2.07
N GLU A 242 -0.51 15.00 2.83
CA GLU A 242 -1.02 16.20 3.49
C GLU A 242 0.02 16.83 4.41
N GLU A 243 0.67 16.03 5.26
CA GLU A 243 1.72 16.51 6.16
C GLU A 243 2.89 17.11 5.36
N ILE A 244 3.36 16.45 4.30
CA ILE A 244 4.46 16.96 3.46
C ILE A 244 4.08 18.30 2.82
N ILE A 245 2.84 18.41 2.31
CA ILE A 245 2.34 19.64 1.67
C ILE A 245 2.27 20.77 2.70
N ILE A 246 1.73 20.52 3.88
CA ILE A 246 1.67 21.52 4.96
C ILE A 246 3.08 21.88 5.44
N TRP A 247 3.94 20.92 5.71
CA TRP A 247 5.28 21.13 6.27
C TRP A 247 6.24 21.81 5.29
N SER A 248 6.01 21.67 3.98
CA SER A 248 6.80 22.35 2.94
C SER A 248 6.31 23.75 2.59
N SER A 249 5.17 24.19 3.13
CA SER A 249 4.72 25.58 3.02
C SER A 249 5.74 26.55 3.63
N GLU A 250 5.70 27.81 3.22
CA GLU A 250 6.60 28.83 3.76
C GLU A 250 6.30 29.11 5.25
N GLU A 251 5.01 29.04 5.61
CA GLU A 251 4.47 29.28 6.95
C GLU A 251 4.97 28.25 7.97
N PHE A 252 5.06 26.97 7.59
CA PHE A 252 5.66 25.94 8.43
C PHE A 252 7.18 25.87 8.21
N GLY A 253 7.60 25.66 6.96
CA GLY A 253 8.99 25.54 6.56
C GLY A 253 9.75 24.43 7.30
N PHE A 254 9.03 23.36 7.66
CA PHE A 254 9.52 22.23 8.43
C PHE A 254 10.34 21.27 7.57
N THR A 255 9.96 21.08 6.32
CA THR A 255 10.66 20.16 5.41
C THR A 255 10.86 20.75 4.02
N ASN A 256 11.86 20.26 3.30
CA ASN A 256 12.00 20.46 1.86
C ASN A 256 12.13 19.10 1.17
N LEU A 257 11.49 18.97 0.01
CA LEU A 257 11.61 17.82 -0.86
C LEU A 257 12.84 17.94 -1.76
N GLY A 258 13.39 16.79 -2.18
CA GLY A 258 14.42 16.75 -3.21
C GLY A 258 13.94 17.40 -4.51
N LYS A 259 14.85 18.05 -5.24
CA LYS A 259 14.52 18.82 -6.46
C LYS A 259 13.76 17.98 -7.50
N GLN A 260 14.07 16.69 -7.60
CA GLN A 260 13.44 15.74 -8.52
C GLN A 260 11.97 15.45 -8.19
N PHE A 261 11.52 15.75 -6.97
CA PHE A 261 10.14 15.57 -6.50
C PHE A 261 9.37 16.89 -6.35
N THR A 262 9.88 17.96 -6.95
CA THR A 262 9.23 19.28 -6.94
C THR A 262 9.20 19.88 -8.33
N THR A 263 8.13 20.60 -8.67
CA THR A 263 8.17 21.53 -9.80
C THR A 263 8.59 22.92 -9.35
N TRP A 264 9.17 23.70 -10.27
CA TRP A 264 9.55 25.09 -10.03
C TRP A 264 8.69 26.04 -10.85
N SER A 265 8.46 27.24 -10.31
CA SER A 265 7.88 28.33 -11.10
C SER A 265 8.97 29.00 -11.93
N SER A 266 8.66 29.28 -13.21
CA SER A 266 9.49 30.14 -14.06
C SER A 266 9.50 31.61 -13.58
N ILE A 267 8.50 32.03 -12.80
CA ILE A 267 8.35 33.41 -12.29
C ILE A 267 8.98 33.56 -10.90
N MET A 268 8.89 32.53 -10.05
CA MET A 268 9.39 32.54 -8.67
C MET A 268 10.42 31.44 -8.43
N PRO A 269 11.73 31.73 -8.59
CA PRO A 269 12.80 30.74 -8.53
C PRO A 269 12.96 30.00 -7.20
N GLN A 270 12.45 30.56 -6.10
CA GLN A 270 12.44 29.95 -4.77
C GLN A 270 11.24 29.02 -4.54
N LYS A 271 10.13 29.20 -5.27
CA LYS A 271 8.91 28.43 -5.07
C LYS A 271 9.12 27.01 -5.58
N ARG A 272 8.94 26.03 -4.67
CA ARG A 272 8.98 24.59 -4.96
C ARG A 272 7.62 24.02 -4.59
N ASN A 273 6.97 23.39 -5.55
CA ASN A 273 5.65 22.80 -5.35
C ASN A 273 5.82 21.31 -5.01
N PRO A 274 5.09 20.77 -4.03
CA PRO A 274 5.13 19.35 -3.68
C PRO A 274 4.22 18.50 -4.60
N ASP A 275 4.33 18.64 -5.92
CA ASP A 275 3.39 18.05 -6.89
C ASP A 275 3.24 16.54 -6.74
N PHE A 276 4.32 15.84 -6.41
CA PHE A 276 4.29 14.38 -6.24
C PHE A 276 3.44 13.97 -5.03
N ALA A 277 3.51 14.71 -3.92
CA ALA A 277 2.65 14.50 -2.77
C ALA A 277 1.18 14.83 -3.11
N GLU A 278 0.95 15.92 -3.86
CA GLU A 278 -0.39 16.32 -4.31
C GLU A 278 -1.02 15.28 -5.25
N LEU A 279 -0.25 14.77 -6.22
CA LEU A 279 -0.67 13.73 -7.14
C LEU A 279 -0.96 12.42 -6.41
N ALA A 280 -0.12 12.02 -5.45
CA ALA A 280 -0.37 10.84 -4.62
C ALA A 280 -1.69 10.98 -3.82
N ARG A 281 -1.94 12.17 -3.25
CA ARG A 281 -3.20 12.49 -2.57
C ARG A 281 -4.40 12.42 -3.53
N GLY A 282 -4.28 12.99 -4.74
CA GLY A 282 -5.32 12.94 -5.77
C GLY A 282 -5.60 11.52 -6.31
N LYS A 283 -4.54 10.72 -6.52
CA LYS A 283 -4.63 9.33 -6.99
C LYS A 283 -5.36 8.41 -6.02
N THR A 284 -5.50 8.80 -4.74
CA THR A 284 -6.36 8.09 -3.79
C THR A 284 -7.81 8.08 -4.25
N GLY A 285 -8.32 9.21 -4.78
CA GLY A 285 -9.68 9.28 -5.34
C GLY A 285 -9.88 8.39 -6.57
N ARG A 286 -8.84 8.21 -7.38
CA ARG A 286 -8.84 7.30 -8.54
C ARG A 286 -9.00 5.85 -8.09
N VAL A 287 -8.13 5.39 -7.19
CA VAL A 287 -8.19 4.03 -6.63
C VAL A 287 -9.52 3.74 -5.92
N TYR A 288 -10.06 4.72 -5.19
CA TYR A 288 -11.39 4.60 -4.59
C TYR A 288 -12.48 4.45 -5.64
N GLY A 289 -12.46 5.28 -6.69
CA GLY A 289 -13.41 5.23 -7.78
C GLY A 289 -13.47 3.84 -8.43
N ASP A 290 -12.31 3.25 -8.69
CA ASP A 290 -12.22 1.90 -9.26
C ASP A 290 -12.71 0.82 -8.30
N LEU A 291 -12.44 0.92 -6.99
CA LEU A 291 -13.00 0.00 -6.00
C LEU A 291 -14.55 0.09 -5.96
N PHE A 292 -15.10 1.30 -5.95
CA PHE A 292 -16.55 1.50 -5.99
C PHE A 292 -17.18 1.00 -7.30
N ARG A 293 -16.46 1.14 -8.42
CA ARG A 293 -16.85 0.55 -9.70
C ARG A 293 -16.97 -0.97 -9.58
N LEU A 294 -15.98 -1.65 -9.00
CA LEU A 294 -16.00 -3.10 -8.77
C LEU A 294 -17.17 -3.52 -7.88
N PHE A 295 -17.39 -2.83 -6.74
CA PHE A 295 -18.55 -3.11 -5.89
C PHE A 295 -19.88 -2.96 -6.64
N THR A 296 -19.98 -1.97 -7.51
CA THR A 296 -21.20 -1.70 -8.27
C THR A 296 -21.46 -2.76 -9.34
N ILE A 297 -20.41 -3.20 -10.05
CA ILE A 297 -20.50 -4.27 -11.06
C ILE A 297 -20.96 -5.58 -10.42
N LEU A 298 -20.38 -5.95 -9.27
CA LEU A 298 -20.64 -7.24 -8.63
C LEU A 298 -21.98 -7.30 -7.89
N LYS A 299 -22.54 -6.15 -7.53
CA LYS A 299 -23.75 -6.08 -6.71
C LYS A 299 -24.97 -6.67 -7.43
N GLY A 300 -25.49 -7.76 -6.88
CA GLY A 300 -26.76 -8.35 -7.31
C GLY A 300 -26.69 -9.13 -8.61
N LEU A 301 -25.50 -9.52 -9.06
CA LEU A 301 -25.36 -10.48 -10.17
C LEU A 301 -25.92 -11.85 -9.77
N PRO A 302 -26.67 -12.54 -10.65
CA PRO A 302 -27.06 -13.92 -10.43
C PRO A 302 -25.86 -14.85 -10.63
N LEU A 303 -25.88 -16.04 -10.02
CA LEU A 303 -24.90 -17.08 -10.34
C LEU A 303 -25.16 -17.64 -11.76
N ALA A 304 -24.16 -18.14 -12.50
CA ALA A 304 -22.73 -18.22 -12.15
C ALA A 304 -21.92 -17.11 -12.86
N TYR A 305 -21.17 -17.44 -13.90
CA TYR A 305 -20.46 -16.47 -14.74
C TYR A 305 -21.43 -15.60 -15.55
N ASN A 306 -21.24 -14.29 -15.50
CA ASN A 306 -21.93 -13.32 -16.36
C ASN A 306 -20.88 -12.43 -17.04
N ARG A 307 -21.20 -11.92 -18.24
CA ARG A 307 -20.24 -11.13 -19.01
C ARG A 307 -19.91 -9.78 -18.36
N ASP A 308 -20.76 -9.29 -17.46
CA ASP A 308 -20.50 -8.16 -16.56
C ASP A 308 -19.14 -8.30 -15.85
N MET A 309 -18.75 -9.53 -15.51
CA MET A 309 -17.47 -9.84 -14.85
C MET A 309 -16.25 -9.66 -15.75
N GLN A 310 -16.38 -9.20 -17.00
CA GLN A 310 -15.25 -8.73 -17.80
C GLN A 310 -14.79 -7.33 -17.38
N GLU A 311 -15.70 -6.52 -16.83
CA GLU A 311 -15.44 -5.13 -16.38
C GLU A 311 -14.62 -5.07 -15.07
N ASP A 312 -14.29 -6.22 -14.50
CA ASP A 312 -13.45 -6.32 -13.31
C ASP A 312 -11.98 -5.92 -13.58
N LYS A 313 -11.47 -6.13 -14.79
CA LYS A 313 -10.03 -6.03 -15.08
C LYS A 313 -9.53 -4.61 -15.23
N GLU A 314 -10.16 -3.75 -16.03
CA GLU A 314 -9.58 -2.44 -16.35
C GLU A 314 -9.36 -1.57 -15.10
N GLY A 315 -10.35 -1.52 -14.21
CA GLY A 315 -10.28 -0.74 -12.98
C GLY A 315 -9.36 -1.39 -11.97
N PHE A 316 -9.34 -2.72 -11.91
CA PHE A 316 -8.37 -3.44 -11.09
C PHE A 316 -6.91 -3.20 -11.56
N PHE A 317 -6.66 -3.24 -12.87
CA PHE A 317 -5.35 -2.96 -13.44
C PHE A 317 -4.95 -1.51 -13.20
N ASP A 318 -5.88 -0.56 -13.30
CA ASP A 318 -5.62 0.84 -12.97
C ASP A 318 -5.26 1.04 -11.49
N ILE A 319 -5.94 0.31 -10.59
CA ILE A 319 -5.58 0.26 -9.15
C ILE A 319 -4.15 -0.24 -8.98
N ALA A 320 -3.83 -1.39 -9.60
CA ALA A 320 -2.51 -2.02 -9.47
C ALA A 320 -1.39 -1.11 -10.00
N ASP A 321 -1.58 -0.54 -11.19
CA ASP A 321 -0.60 0.34 -11.83
C ASP A 321 -0.43 1.64 -11.02
N THR A 322 -1.54 2.23 -10.56
CA THR A 322 -1.53 3.46 -9.75
C THR A 322 -0.83 3.24 -8.41
N LEU A 323 -1.16 2.17 -7.68
CA LEU A 323 -0.55 1.87 -6.39
C LEU A 323 0.96 1.62 -6.54
N ASN A 324 1.35 0.72 -7.45
CA ASN A 324 2.73 0.27 -7.55
C ASN A 324 3.68 1.41 -7.93
N LEU A 325 3.25 2.30 -8.84
CA LEU A 325 3.99 3.50 -9.18
C LEU A 325 4.01 4.50 -8.02
N THR A 326 2.89 4.67 -7.31
CA THR A 326 2.82 5.59 -6.16
C THR A 326 3.77 5.14 -5.05
N LEU A 327 3.79 3.86 -4.68
CA LEU A 327 4.68 3.35 -3.62
C LEU A 327 6.17 3.57 -3.93
N GLU A 328 6.57 3.37 -5.18
CA GLU A 328 7.95 3.58 -5.63
C GLU A 328 8.37 5.04 -5.52
N ILE A 329 7.60 5.92 -6.14
CA ILE A 329 7.80 7.37 -6.09
C ILE A 329 7.80 7.86 -4.64
N PHE A 330 6.84 7.38 -3.84
CA PHE A 330 6.68 7.85 -2.47
C PHE A 330 7.85 7.42 -1.59
N SER A 331 8.35 6.19 -1.75
CA SER A 331 9.56 5.71 -1.07
C SER A 331 10.77 6.60 -1.37
N ASP A 332 11.04 6.88 -2.65
CA ASP A 332 12.17 7.73 -3.03
C ASP A 332 11.98 9.19 -2.58
N MET A 333 10.75 9.70 -2.63
CA MET A 333 10.41 11.04 -2.16
C MET A 333 10.67 11.20 -0.67
N ILE A 334 10.20 10.26 0.17
CA ILE A 334 10.49 10.24 1.61
C ILE A 334 11.99 10.24 1.85
N GLY A 335 12.72 9.45 1.08
CA GLY A 335 14.17 9.39 1.13
C GLY A 335 14.92 10.68 0.81
N SER A 336 14.25 11.62 0.15
CA SER A 336 14.82 12.91 -0.25
C SER A 336 14.50 14.06 0.71
N LEU A 337 13.63 13.81 1.71
CA LEU A 337 13.17 14.85 2.63
C LEU A 337 14.34 15.37 3.49
N THR A 338 14.39 16.68 3.63
CA THR A 338 15.32 17.35 4.55
C THR A 338 14.54 18.18 5.54
N PHE A 339 14.88 18.09 6.83
CA PHE A 339 14.12 18.74 7.89
C PHE A 339 14.86 19.93 8.49
N ASN A 340 14.13 21.00 8.78
CA ASN A 340 14.67 22.17 9.44
C ASN A 340 14.53 22.05 10.96
N LYS A 341 15.50 21.35 11.58
CA LYS A 341 15.58 21.16 13.04
C LYS A 341 15.36 22.45 13.83
N SER A 342 16.00 23.55 13.39
CA SER A 342 15.92 24.83 14.08
C SER A 342 14.52 25.45 14.03
N LYS A 343 13.82 25.37 12.88
CA LYS A 343 12.45 25.88 12.74
C LYS A 343 11.46 25.04 13.55
N MET A 344 11.60 23.72 13.52
CA MET A 344 10.75 22.82 14.29
C MET A 344 10.88 23.04 15.79
N LEU A 345 12.12 23.13 16.30
CA LEU A 345 12.36 23.42 17.71
C LEU A 345 11.83 24.80 18.11
N LYS A 346 12.08 25.83 17.30
CA LYS A 346 11.50 27.17 17.53
C LYS A 346 9.98 27.17 17.55
N ALA A 347 9.31 26.33 16.76
CA ALA A 347 7.85 26.23 16.79
C ALA A 347 7.33 25.64 18.11
N VAL A 348 8.12 24.80 18.78
CA VAL A 348 7.86 24.32 20.14
C VAL A 348 8.13 25.42 21.16
N GLU A 349 9.30 26.04 21.10
CA GLU A 349 9.72 27.09 22.05
C GLU A 349 8.82 28.32 22.00
N ASN A 350 8.42 28.75 20.80
CA ASN A 350 7.51 29.87 20.58
C ASN A 350 6.04 29.43 20.70
N SER A 351 5.72 28.73 21.78
CA SER A 351 4.35 28.31 22.09
C SER A 351 4.19 27.98 23.58
N TYR A 352 2.95 27.70 23.99
CA TYR A 352 2.61 27.34 25.38
C TYR A 352 2.47 25.82 25.58
N VAL A 353 3.06 25.01 24.70
CA VAL A 353 2.86 23.56 24.66
C VAL A 353 3.39 22.81 25.89
N LEU A 354 4.28 23.44 26.66
CA LEU A 354 4.77 22.93 27.94
C LEU A 354 3.80 23.20 29.10
N ALA A 355 2.65 23.85 28.87
CA ALA A 355 1.66 24.12 29.92
C ALA A 355 1.23 22.85 30.66
N THR A 356 1.04 21.73 29.93
CA THR A 356 0.68 20.46 30.57
C THR A 356 1.80 19.94 31.47
N ASP A 357 3.05 19.98 31.00
CA ASP A 357 4.21 19.56 31.76
C ASP A 357 4.43 20.43 33.02
N ILE A 358 4.14 21.73 32.94
CA ILE A 358 4.19 22.64 34.09
C ILE A 358 3.05 22.36 35.09
N ALA A 359 1.86 22.01 34.60
CA ALA A 359 0.77 21.59 35.47
C ALA A 359 1.12 20.28 36.20
N ASP A 360 1.71 19.31 35.50
CA ASP A 360 2.19 18.05 36.08
C ASP A 360 3.31 18.27 37.10
N TYR A 361 4.18 19.25 36.88
CA TYR A 361 5.17 19.68 37.88
C TYR A 361 4.49 20.13 39.17
N LEU A 362 3.47 21.00 39.10
CA LEU A 362 2.73 21.42 40.29
C LEU A 362 2.02 20.25 40.98
N VAL A 363 1.47 19.31 40.20
CA VAL A 363 0.88 18.08 40.73
C VAL A 363 1.92 17.25 41.48
N SER A 364 3.14 17.13 40.95
CA SER A 364 4.25 16.45 41.63
C SER A 364 4.65 17.13 42.94
N LYS A 365 4.38 18.44 43.09
CA LYS A 365 4.56 19.23 44.32
C LYS A 365 3.29 19.24 45.21
N SER A 366 2.41 18.25 45.03
CA SER A 366 1.16 18.05 45.78
C SER A 366 0.09 19.13 45.58
N VAL A 367 0.11 19.85 44.47
CA VAL A 367 -1.03 20.71 44.08
C VAL A 367 -2.10 19.86 43.39
N PRO A 368 -3.37 19.89 43.81
CA PRO A 368 -4.43 19.17 43.11
C PRO A 368 -4.51 19.57 41.62
N PHE A 369 -4.71 18.60 40.72
CA PHE A 369 -4.66 18.83 39.27
C PHE A 369 -5.53 20.02 38.79
N ARG A 370 -6.77 20.14 39.27
CA ARG A 370 -7.65 21.26 38.89
C ARG A 370 -7.08 22.62 39.30
N GLN A 371 -6.40 22.68 40.45
CA GLN A 371 -5.74 23.89 40.92
C GLN A 371 -4.47 24.17 40.11
N ALA A 372 -3.65 23.14 39.83
CA ALA A 372 -2.48 23.26 38.97
C ALA A 372 -2.85 23.78 37.57
N HIS A 373 -3.88 23.20 36.96
CA HIS A 373 -4.41 23.65 35.67
C HIS A 373 -4.87 25.11 35.70
N LYS A 374 -5.59 25.53 36.75
CA LYS A 374 -6.02 26.92 36.91
C LYS A 374 -4.83 27.87 37.00
N ILE A 375 -3.83 27.54 37.81
CA ILE A 375 -2.59 28.31 37.95
C ILE A 375 -1.89 28.47 36.59
N VAL A 376 -1.74 27.37 35.85
CA VAL A 376 -1.09 27.40 34.54
C VAL A 376 -1.92 28.16 33.50
N SER A 377 -3.24 28.09 33.56
CA SER A 377 -4.13 28.89 32.71
C SER A 377 -3.92 30.38 32.93
N GLU A 378 -3.92 30.83 34.19
CA GLU A 378 -3.69 32.23 34.55
C GLU A 378 -2.29 32.69 34.14
N MET A 379 -1.29 31.83 34.28
CA MET A 379 0.08 32.08 33.83
C MET A 379 0.18 32.16 32.30
N THR A 380 -0.56 31.33 31.57
CA THR A 380 -0.65 31.38 30.10
C THR A 380 -1.27 32.70 29.64
N ASP A 381 -2.37 33.12 30.27
CA ASP A 381 -3.04 34.40 29.96
C ASP A 381 -2.11 35.59 30.22
N PHE A 382 -1.34 35.55 31.31
CA PHE A 382 -0.32 36.54 31.61
C PHE A 382 0.77 36.59 30.53
N CYS A 383 1.33 35.43 30.16
CA CYS A 383 2.32 35.31 29.10
C CYS A 383 1.82 35.88 27.76
N ILE A 384 0.58 35.55 27.37
CA ILE A 384 -0.05 36.07 26.16
C ILE A 384 -0.16 37.60 26.21
N LYS A 385 -0.62 38.14 27.34
CA LYS A 385 -0.79 39.58 27.53
C LYS A 385 0.55 40.32 27.46
N GLU A 386 1.58 39.79 28.12
CA GLU A 386 2.92 40.38 28.17
C GLU A 386 3.78 40.03 26.94
N LYS A 387 3.25 39.24 26.00
CA LYS A 387 3.94 38.74 24.80
C LYS A 387 5.26 38.02 25.14
N LYS A 388 5.21 37.16 26.16
CA LYS A 388 6.33 36.31 26.62
C LYS A 388 5.97 34.84 26.54
N TYR A 389 6.95 33.97 26.38
CA TYR A 389 6.83 32.53 26.56
C TYR A 389 7.24 32.08 27.97
N PHE A 390 6.91 30.85 28.34
CA PHE A 390 7.28 30.29 29.65
C PHE A 390 8.79 30.28 29.90
N SER A 391 9.59 30.11 28.85
CA SER A 391 11.06 30.15 28.90
C SER A 391 11.63 31.53 29.21
N GLU A 392 10.84 32.60 29.05
CA GLU A 392 11.25 33.99 29.29
C GLU A 392 10.83 34.51 30.66
N LEU A 393 10.14 33.70 31.47
CA LEU A 393 9.75 34.03 32.84
C LEU A 393 10.91 33.79 33.81
N GLU A 394 11.11 34.73 34.74
CA GLU A 394 12.04 34.53 35.86
C GLU A 394 11.37 33.75 37.01
N LEU A 395 12.16 33.20 37.93
CA LEU A 395 11.61 32.42 39.07
C LEU A 395 10.64 33.26 39.92
N LYS A 396 10.87 34.57 40.02
CA LYS A 396 9.98 35.50 40.72
C LYS A 396 8.59 35.56 40.07
N ASP A 397 8.54 35.47 38.73
CA ASP A 397 7.30 35.50 37.96
C ASP A 397 6.52 34.22 38.22
N TYR A 398 7.17 33.05 38.14
CA TYR A 398 6.56 31.77 38.52
C TYR A 398 6.03 31.78 39.97
N LYS A 399 6.84 32.24 40.92
CA LYS A 399 6.44 32.31 42.34
C LYS A 399 5.27 33.25 42.60
N SER A 400 5.02 34.24 41.73
CA SER A 400 3.84 35.10 41.84
C SER A 400 2.52 34.35 41.60
N PHE A 401 2.55 33.24 40.86
CA PHE A 401 1.38 32.37 40.63
C PHE A 401 1.25 31.24 41.66
N SER A 402 2.37 30.73 42.18
CA SER A 402 2.37 29.69 43.22
C SER A 402 3.70 29.61 43.95
N GLU A 403 3.67 29.55 45.28
CA GLU A 403 4.86 29.33 46.11
C GLU A 403 5.51 27.95 45.90
N LYS A 404 4.81 27.02 45.23
CA LYS A 404 5.29 25.66 44.95
C LYS A 404 6.30 25.60 43.80
N PHE A 405 6.49 26.67 43.05
CA PHE A 405 7.54 26.76 42.04
C PHE A 405 8.91 27.00 42.67
N ASP A 406 9.90 26.20 42.26
CA ASP A 406 11.30 26.33 42.65
C ASP A 406 12.22 26.30 41.43
N LYS A 407 13.54 26.40 41.62
CA LYS A 407 14.55 26.48 40.54
C LYS A 407 14.49 25.31 39.55
N ASP A 408 13.98 24.15 39.96
CA ASP A 408 13.79 22.96 39.11
C ASP A 408 12.69 23.14 38.05
N ILE A 409 11.90 24.23 38.09
CA ILE A 409 10.96 24.57 37.00
C ILE A 409 11.66 24.77 35.66
N PHE A 410 12.91 25.26 35.69
CA PHE A 410 13.70 25.50 34.47
C PHE A 410 14.22 24.22 33.82
N ASP A 411 14.12 23.08 34.52
CA ASP A 411 14.44 21.76 33.95
C ASP A 411 13.33 21.29 32.98
N ILE A 412 12.14 21.89 33.03
CA ILE A 412 11.03 21.60 32.10
C ILE A 412 11.32 22.25 30.75
N THR A 413 12.05 21.50 29.93
CA THR A 413 12.39 21.83 28.55
C THR A 413 11.58 20.97 27.55
N PRO A 414 11.59 21.30 26.25
CA PRO A 414 11.04 20.41 25.22
C PRO A 414 11.59 18.98 25.30
N LEU A 415 12.90 18.84 25.55
CA LEU A 415 13.55 17.54 25.68
C LEU A 415 13.09 16.79 26.93
N TYR A 416 12.94 17.50 28.07
CA TYR A 416 12.36 16.92 29.28
C TYR A 416 10.95 16.39 29.01
N SER A 417 10.11 17.20 28.37
CA SER A 417 8.74 16.83 27.99
C SER A 417 8.72 15.55 27.15
N VAL A 418 9.52 15.49 26.08
CA VAL A 418 9.65 14.30 25.23
C VAL A 418 10.05 13.07 26.06
N ASN A 419 11.11 13.18 26.87
CA ASN A 419 11.66 12.04 27.60
C ASN A 419 10.81 11.62 28.81
N LYS A 420 9.91 12.46 29.32
CA LYS A 420 8.92 12.06 30.33
C LYS A 420 7.82 11.17 29.78
N ARG A 421 7.57 11.19 28.47
CA ARG A 421 6.56 10.36 27.79
C ARG A 421 7.17 9.00 27.40
N ASP A 422 7.69 8.29 28.39
CA ASP A 422 8.41 7.00 28.25
C ASP A 422 7.52 5.76 28.49
N THR A 423 6.21 5.92 28.46
CA THR A 423 5.27 4.78 28.45
C THR A 423 5.38 4.04 27.11
N TYR A 424 5.08 2.73 27.08
CA TYR A 424 5.10 1.96 25.83
C TYR A 424 4.35 2.66 24.70
N GLY A 425 5.03 2.84 23.56
CA GLY A 425 4.49 3.57 22.40
C GLY A 425 4.53 5.10 22.53
N GLY A 426 5.19 5.64 23.54
CA GLY A 426 5.41 7.07 23.73
C GLY A 426 6.51 7.64 22.81
N THR A 427 6.78 8.94 22.97
CA THR A 427 7.72 9.68 22.12
C THR A 427 9.14 9.77 22.69
N SER A 428 9.41 9.23 23.88
CA SER A 428 10.76 9.28 24.47
C SER A 428 11.79 8.64 23.54
N GLU A 429 13.06 9.04 23.68
CA GLU A 429 14.15 8.43 22.89
C GLU A 429 14.24 6.91 23.07
N ASN A 430 13.96 6.42 24.28
CA ASN A 430 13.94 4.99 24.59
C ASN A 430 12.81 4.28 23.83
N GLN A 431 11.61 4.85 23.82
CA GLN A 431 10.47 4.26 23.09
C GLN A 431 10.69 4.29 21.58
N ILE A 432 11.30 5.32 21.03
CA ILE A 432 11.63 5.37 19.60
C ILE A 432 12.63 4.28 19.22
N LYS A 433 13.69 4.07 20.01
CA LYS A 433 14.65 2.97 19.80
C LYS A 433 13.95 1.61 19.85
N ASN A 434 13.06 1.40 20.83
CA ASN A 434 12.29 0.17 20.94
C ASN A 434 11.35 -0.03 19.75
N ASN A 435 10.67 1.02 19.30
CA ASN A 435 9.76 0.97 18.15
C ASN A 435 10.52 0.59 16.87
N ILE A 436 11.64 1.24 16.58
CA ILE A 436 12.49 0.92 15.43
C ILE A 436 12.94 -0.55 15.46
N ALA A 437 13.39 -1.04 16.62
CA ALA A 437 13.80 -2.43 16.76
C ALA A 437 12.63 -3.41 16.49
N ASN A 438 11.43 -3.10 16.99
CA ASN A 438 10.22 -3.89 16.76
C ASN A 438 9.84 -3.91 15.27
N ILE A 439 9.84 -2.76 14.61
CA ILE A 439 9.55 -2.63 13.17
C ILE A 439 10.55 -3.45 12.35
N LYS A 440 11.86 -3.30 12.60
CA LYS A 440 12.91 -4.07 11.92
C LYS A 440 12.75 -5.58 12.15
N SER A 441 12.39 -6.01 13.37
CA SER A 441 12.12 -7.41 13.67
C SER A 441 10.90 -7.93 12.94
N ARG A 442 9.83 -7.14 12.85
CA ARG A 442 8.60 -7.50 12.15
C ARG A 442 8.81 -7.65 10.65
N ILE A 443 9.55 -6.73 10.02
CA ILE A 443 9.91 -6.84 8.60
C ILE A 443 10.65 -8.17 8.32
N LYS A 444 11.64 -8.52 9.14
CA LYS A 444 12.37 -9.80 8.98
C LYS A 444 11.48 -11.03 9.10
N LEU A 445 10.40 -10.97 9.88
CA LEU A 445 9.42 -12.05 9.98
C LEU A 445 8.56 -12.13 8.72
N ILE A 446 8.11 -10.98 8.21
CA ILE A 446 7.33 -10.90 6.97
C ILE A 446 8.15 -11.40 5.78
N GLU A 447 9.41 -10.97 5.65
CA GLU A 447 10.31 -11.42 4.58
C GLU A 447 10.46 -12.95 4.55
N LYS A 448 10.48 -13.60 5.73
CA LYS A 448 10.51 -15.07 5.82
C LYS A 448 9.19 -15.75 5.48
N GLN A 449 8.07 -15.05 5.53
CA GLN A 449 6.74 -15.58 5.20
C GLN A 449 6.44 -15.53 3.70
N ILE A 450 7.09 -14.62 2.96
CA ILE A 450 6.85 -14.38 1.53
C ILE A 450 7.89 -15.03 0.60
N ILE A 451 8.93 -15.65 1.18
CA ILE A 451 9.87 -16.57 0.50
C ILE A 451 9.26 -17.97 0.52
#